data_AF-A0A271LZB5-F1
#
_entry.id   AF-A0A271LZB5-F1
#
_cell.length_a   1.000
_cell.length_b   1.000
_cell.length_c   1.000
_cell.angle_alpha   90.00
_cell.angle_beta   90.00
_cell.angle_gamma   90.00
#
_symmetry.space_group_name_H-M   'P 1'
#
loop_
_entity.id
_entity.type
_entity.pdbx_description
1 polymer ?
#
loop_
_entity_poly.entity_id
_entity_poly.type
_entity_poly.pdbx_seq_one_letter_code
_entity_poly.pdbx_strand_id
1 'polypeptide(L)' 'MYRTLKTGFTAPQSTLQQLFHLRWICGTIWNDCVQVARYYYRIHGKWINKSNLQSELKGLYPLHSQTIQAVCHKFL' A
#
# COMPACT_ATOMS: atom_id res chain seq x y z
N MET A 1 -28.78 -3.85 -3.94
CA MET A 1 -27.97 -3.08 -4.92
C MET A 1 -27.84 -1.66 -4.40
N TYR A 2 -26.66 -1.24 -3.94
CA TYR A 2 -26.49 0.12 -3.41
C TYR A 2 -26.41 1.13 -4.56
N ARG A 3 -27.26 2.16 -4.52
CA ARG A 3 -27.19 3.32 -5.43
C ARG A 3 -26.22 4.34 -4.83
N THR A 4 -25.09 4.58 -5.48
CA THR A 4 -24.09 5.57 -5.03
C THR A 4 -24.20 6.86 -5.83
N LEU A 5 -24.18 8.02 -5.15
CA LEU A 5 -24.15 9.35 -5.75
C LEU A 5 -22.73 9.91 -5.62
N LYS A 6 -22.13 10.38 -6.73
CA LYS A 6 -20.82 11.05 -6.69
C LYS A 6 -21.00 12.45 -6.14
N THR A 7 -20.49 12.72 -4.96
CA THR A 7 -20.50 14.05 -4.33
C THR A 7 -19.09 14.65 -4.37
N GLY A 8 -19.00 15.98 -4.43
CA GLY A 8 -17.73 16.67 -4.23
C GLY A 8 -17.26 16.48 -2.78
N PHE A 9 -15.97 16.20 -2.61
CA PHE A 9 -15.33 16.15 -1.30
C PHE A 9 -14.61 17.46 -1.04
N THR A 10 -14.89 18.08 0.10
CA THR A 10 -14.16 19.26 0.59
C THR A 10 -13.71 18.99 2.02
N ALA A 11 -12.52 19.44 2.35
CA ALA A 11 -11.95 19.31 3.68
C ALA A 11 -11.00 20.48 3.96
N PRO A 12 -10.70 20.78 5.23
CA PRO A 12 -9.68 21.76 5.59
C PRO A 12 -8.34 21.44 4.94
N GLN A 13 -7.55 22.47 4.66
CA GLN A 13 -6.24 22.33 4.01
C GLN A 13 -5.30 21.36 4.74
N SER A 14 -5.32 21.37 6.08
CA SER A 14 -4.54 20.46 6.92
C SER A 14 -4.90 19.00 6.68
N THR A 15 -6.20 18.70 6.58
CA THR A 15 -6.70 17.34 6.28
C THR A 15 -6.29 16.92 4.87
N LEU A 16 -6.39 17.80 3.88
CA LEU A 16 -5.95 17.50 2.51
C LEU A 16 -4.45 17.17 2.47
N GLN A 17 -3.61 17.95 3.16
CA GLN A 17 -2.18 17.69 3.26
C GLN A 17 -1.88 16.32 3.91
N GLN A 18 -2.58 15.98 4.99
CA GLN A 18 -2.45 14.66 5.62
C GLN A 18 -2.84 13.53 4.66
N LEU A 19 -3.93 13.68 3.91
CA LEU A 19 -4.35 12.69 2.90
C LEU A 19 -3.31 12.53 1.78
N PHE A 20 -2.73 13.63 1.30
CA PHE A 20 -1.65 13.57 0.30
C PHE A 20 -0.38 12.93 0.86
N HIS A 21 -0.03 13.21 2.11
CA HIS A 21 1.10 12.57 2.78
C HIS A 21 0.90 11.06 2.90
N LEU A 22 -0.29 10.62 3.34
CA LEU A 22 -0.65 9.19 3.39
C LEU A 22 -0.57 8.55 1.99
N ARG A 23 -1.08 9.24 0.96
CA ARG A 23 -0.99 8.77 -0.43
C ARG A 23 0.46 8.59 -0.87
N TRP A 24 1.33 9.52 -0.51
CA TRP A 24 2.75 9.45 -0.84
C TRP A 24 3.42 8.24 -0.16
N ILE A 25 3.17 8.02 1.14
CA ILE A 25 3.67 6.84 1.86
C ILE A 25 3.20 5.54 1.19
N CYS A 26 1.92 5.45 0.80
CA CYS A 26 1.41 4.29 0.08
C CYS A 26 2.15 4.04 -1.25
N GLY A 27 2.57 5.10 -1.96
CA GLY A 27 3.40 5.00 -3.15
C GLY A 27 4.80 4.45 -2.84
N THR A 28 5.40 4.86 -1.73
CA THR A 28 6.68 4.31 -1.25
C THR A 28 6.55 2.83 -0.93
N ILE A 29 5.51 2.43 -0.17
CA ILE A 29 5.22 1.02 0.14
C ILE A 29 5.10 0.19 -1.14
N TRP A 30 4.40 0.71 -2.14
CA TRP A 30 4.26 0.02 -3.43
C TRP A 30 5.61 -0.20 -4.12
N ASN A 31 6.46 0.82 -4.15
CA ASN A 31 7.80 0.69 -4.75
C ASN A 31 8.62 -0.37 -4.01
N ASP A 32 8.53 -0.41 -2.68
CA ASP A 32 9.22 -1.41 -1.87
C ASP A 32 8.67 -2.82 -2.11
N CYS A 33 7.34 -3.00 -2.26
CA CYS A 33 6.74 -4.26 -2.72
C CYS A 33 7.37 -4.74 -4.03
N VAL A 34 7.51 -3.85 -5.02
CA VAL A 34 8.10 -4.17 -6.33
C VAL A 34 9.56 -4.59 -6.17
N GLN A 35 10.35 -3.88 -5.36
CA GLN A 35 11.75 -4.21 -5.13
C GLN A 35 11.90 -5.58 -4.45
N VAL A 36 11.13 -5.85 -3.40
CA VAL A 36 11.12 -7.14 -2.70
C VAL A 36 10.73 -8.25 -3.66
N ALA A 37 9.68 -8.07 -4.47
CA ALA A 37 9.25 -9.08 -5.44
C ALA A 37 10.34 -9.39 -6.47
N ARG A 38 11.03 -8.37 -7.00
CA ARG A 38 12.14 -8.54 -7.95
C ARG A 38 13.34 -9.25 -7.33
N TYR A 39 13.70 -8.89 -6.10
CA TYR A 39 14.78 -9.52 -5.36
C TYR A 39 14.49 -11.00 -5.09
N TYR A 40 13.27 -11.30 -4.63
CA TYR A 40 12.83 -12.67 -4.36
C TYR A 40 12.85 -13.53 -5.63
N TYR A 41 12.38 -12.98 -6.76
CA TYR A 41 12.43 -13.67 -8.05
C TYR A 41 13.86 -13.96 -8.50
N ARG A 42 14.78 -13.02 -8.31
CA ARG A 42 16.20 -13.19 -8.68
C ARG A 42 16.88 -14.31 -7.89
N ILE A 43 16.53 -14.49 -6.62
CA ILE A 43 17.15 -15.50 -5.75
C ILE A 43 16.50 -16.88 -5.91
N HIS A 44 15.16 -16.93 -5.91
CA HIS A 44 14.43 -18.19 -5.85
C HIS A 44 13.89 -18.65 -7.20
N GLY A 45 13.96 -17.81 -8.24
CA GLY A 45 13.37 -18.08 -9.56
C GLY A 45 11.84 -18.09 -9.57
N LYS A 46 11.20 -17.65 -8.46
CA LYS A 46 9.75 -17.66 -8.27
C LYS A 46 9.30 -16.34 -7.65
N TRP A 47 8.11 -15.89 -8.03
CA TRP A 47 7.51 -14.69 -7.46
C TRP A 47 7.14 -14.92 -5.98
N ILE A 48 7.23 -13.86 -5.19
CA ILE A 48 6.92 -13.90 -3.76
C ILE A 48 5.42 -14.11 -3.52
N ASN A 49 5.08 -14.93 -2.52
CA ASN A 49 3.70 -15.10 -2.08
C ASN A 49 3.22 -13.88 -1.28
N LYS A 50 1.91 -13.61 -1.35
CA LYS A 50 1.27 -12.50 -0.62
C LYS A 50 1.58 -12.49 0.87
N SER A 51 1.53 -13.64 1.55
CA SER A 51 1.82 -13.75 2.98
C SER A 51 3.27 -13.39 3.32
N ASN A 52 4.22 -13.78 2.48
CA ASN A 52 5.63 -13.48 2.69
C ASN A 52 5.89 -11.99 2.47
N LEU A 53 5.32 -11.42 1.41
CA LEU A 53 5.43 -9.98 1.13
C LEU A 53 4.81 -9.13 2.25
N GLN A 54 3.69 -9.57 2.83
CA GLN A 54 3.08 -8.90 3.99
C GLN A 54 3.97 -8.99 5.24
N SER A 55 4.63 -10.11 5.48
CA SER A 55 5.55 -10.28 6.62
C SER A 55 6.77 -9.38 6.51
N GLU A 56 7.37 -9.26 5.32
CA GLU A 56 8.52 -8.39 5.07
C GLU A 56 8.21 -6.91 5.30
N LEU A 57 7.00 -6.47 4.93
CA LEU A 57 6.60 -5.06 5.03
C LEU A 57 5.99 -4.69 6.39
N LYS A 58 5.77 -5.67 7.27
CA LYS A 58 5.11 -5.45 8.56
C LYS A 58 6.03 -4.70 9.51
N GLY A 59 5.57 -3.54 10.00
CA GLY A 59 6.29 -2.75 11.00
C GLY A 59 7.34 -1.78 10.44
N LEU A 60 7.49 -1.70 9.11
CA LEU A 60 8.43 -0.77 8.46
C LEU A 60 7.87 0.65 8.30
N TYR A 61 6.55 0.82 8.35
CA TYR A 61 5.90 2.10 8.11
C TYR A 61 5.05 2.53 9.31
N PRO A 62 4.95 3.84 9.58
CA PRO A 62 4.11 4.40 10.64
C PRO A 62 2.63 4.43 10.20
N LEU A 63 2.12 3.32 9.64
CA LEU A 63 0.74 3.17 9.21
C LEU A 63 0.11 1.96 9.90
N HIS A 64 -1.22 1.98 9.97
CA HIS A 64 -1.96 0.83 10.46
C HIS A 64 -1.70 -0.40 9.58
N SER A 65 -1.57 -1.56 10.20
CA SER A 65 -1.22 -2.81 9.53
C SER A 65 -2.21 -3.16 8.41
N GLN A 66 -3.49 -2.85 8.57
CA GLN A 66 -4.51 -3.06 7.53
C GLN A 66 -4.25 -2.24 6.26
N THR A 67 -3.74 -1.01 6.39
CA THR A 67 -3.43 -0.16 5.23
C THR A 67 -2.28 -0.77 4.43
N ILE A 68 -1.22 -1.21 5.11
CA ILE A 68 -0.09 -1.90 4.48
C ILE A 68 -0.57 -3.18 3.78
N GLN A 69 -1.36 -4.01 4.47
CA GLN A 69 -1.96 -5.21 3.90
C GLN A 69 -2.82 -4.94 2.66
N ALA A 70 -3.58 -3.85 2.65
CA ALA A 70 -4.40 -3.45 1.52
C ALA A 70 -3.54 -3.02 0.31
N VAL A 71 -2.43 -2.33 0.53
CA VAL A 71 -1.47 -1.99 -0.54
C VAL A 71 -0.83 -3.27 -1.10
N CYS A 72 -0.36 -4.17 -0.24
CA CYS A 72 0.18 -5.47 -0.65
C CYS A 72 -0.83 -6.30 -1.45
N HIS A 73 -2.11 -6.26 -1.07
CA HIS A 73 -3.18 -6.95 -1.78
C HIS A 73 -3.59 -6.29 -3.11
N LYS A 74 -3.33 -5.00 -3.29
CA LYS A 74 -3.50 -4.37 -4.60
C LYS A 74 -2.35 -4.68 -5.55
N PHE A 75 -1.19 -5.08 -5.01
CA PHE A 75 -0.03 -5.47 -5.80
C PHE A 75 -0.11 -6.91 -6.32
N LEU A 76 -0.61 -7.85 -5.50
CA LEU A 76 -0.79 -9.29 -5.80
C LEU A 76 -2.26 -9.69 -5.70
#